data_AF-E8JPX9-F1
#
_entry.id   AF-E8JPX9-F1
#
_cell.length_a   1.000
_cell.length_b   1.000
_cell.length_c   1.000
_cell.angle_alpha   90.00
_cell.angle_beta   90.00
_cell.angle_gamma   90.00
#
_symmetry.space_group_name_H-M   'P 1'
#
loop_
_entity.id
_entity.type
_entity.pdbx_description
1 polymer ?
#
loop_
_entity_poly.entity_id
_entity_poly.type
_entity_poly.pdbx_seq_one_letter_code
_entity_poly.pdbx_strand_id
1 'polypeptide(L)'
;MDTKSNPVSKKQAVTSRISYAFGAFGHDIFYATLSTYFITFITSHLFNTGDAAQNNRMVLYITQIIAGLRIVELIIDPFIGNMIDNTKTRWGKFKPWVVAGGTISSIALLILFTDMGGLNKTNPVLYLIIFAFIYITMDIFYSFKDIGFWSMVPALSFSSEERGKTATFARIGSTIGANIVGVVIMPIVLFFSLNRNGGAGDNRGRF
;
A
#
# COMPACT_ATOMS: atom_id res chain seq x y z
N MET A 1 41.28 7.09 15.32
CA MET A 1 40.74 8.37 14.81
C MET A 1 39.26 8.38 15.14
N ASP A 2 38.93 8.89 16.32
CA ASP A 2 37.56 8.91 16.83
C ASP A 2 36.78 10.03 16.16
N THR A 3 35.92 9.69 15.20
CA THR A 3 34.92 10.62 14.69
C THR A 3 33.87 10.83 15.78
N LYS A 4 34.07 11.83 16.64
CA LYS A 4 33.03 12.34 17.55
C LYS A 4 31.81 12.73 16.70
N SER A 5 30.80 11.88 16.67
CA SER A 5 29.51 12.20 16.07
C SER A 5 28.90 13.35 16.86
N ASN A 6 28.68 14.50 16.22
CA ASN A 6 27.96 15.60 16.84
C ASN A 6 26.61 15.10 17.37
N PRO A 7 26.22 15.44 18.62
CA PRO A 7 24.93 15.05 19.15
C PRO A 7 23.84 15.63 18.25
N VAL A 8 22.94 14.77 17.76
CA VAL A 8 21.77 15.18 16.98
C VAL A 8 21.01 16.22 17.81
N SER A 9 20.75 17.39 17.25
CA SER A 9 19.99 18.43 17.95
C SER A 9 18.63 17.87 18.36
N LYS A 10 18.17 18.17 19.58
CA LYS A 10 16.85 17.74 20.09
C LYS A 10 15.72 18.05 19.09
N LYS A 11 15.83 19.18 18.38
CA LYS A 11 14.89 19.58 17.31
C LYS A 11 14.93 18.61 16.12
N GLN A 12 16.12 18.23 15.65
CA GLN A 12 16.30 17.30 14.54
C GLN A 12 15.78 15.89 14.88
N ALA A 13 16.01 15.42 16.11
CA ALA A 13 15.48 14.15 16.58
C ALA A 13 13.94 14.14 16.57
N VAL A 14 13.30 15.20 17.08
CA VAL A 14 11.84 15.34 17.06
C VAL A 14 11.29 15.39 15.65
N THR A 15 11.88 16.20 14.76
CA THR A 15 11.46 16.26 13.36
C THR A 15 11.57 14.89 12.68
N SER A 16 12.69 14.17 12.87
CA SER A 16 12.86 12.84 12.29
C SER A 16 11.82 11.85 12.78
N ARG A 17 11.46 11.88 14.07
CA ARG A 17 10.41 11.00 14.63
C ARG A 17 9.05 11.30 14.03
N ILE A 18 8.68 12.58 13.93
CA ILE A 18 7.38 12.99 13.37
C ILE A 18 7.30 12.64 11.89
N SER A 19 8.35 12.92 11.11
CA SER A 19 8.39 12.55 9.69
C SER A 19 8.32 11.04 9.47
N TYR A 20 9.03 10.27 10.29
CA TYR A 20 8.98 8.81 10.21
C TYR A 20 7.60 8.27 10.64
N ALA A 21 6.98 8.83 11.68
CA ALA A 21 5.61 8.50 12.07
C ALA A 21 4.57 8.83 10.99
N PHE A 22 4.72 9.95 10.29
CA PHE A 22 3.86 10.31 9.16
C PHE A 22 4.02 9.34 7.98
N GLY A 23 5.26 8.90 7.71
CA GLY A 23 5.53 7.84 6.75
C GLY A 23 4.85 6.53 7.12
N ALA A 24 4.89 6.13 8.40
CA ALA A 24 4.23 4.93 8.90
C ALA A 24 2.70 5.04 8.84
N PHE A 25 2.16 6.22 9.13
CA PHE A 25 0.73 6.52 8.97
C PHE A 25 0.26 6.32 7.52
N GLY A 26 0.95 6.93 6.55
CA GLY A 26 0.61 6.73 5.13
C GLY A 26 0.86 5.30 4.65
N HIS A 27 1.87 4.62 5.21
CA HIS A 27 2.12 3.22 4.94
C HIS A 27 0.94 2.33 5.32
N ASP A 28 0.44 2.48 6.55
CA ASP A 28 -0.66 1.63 7.02
C ASP A 28 -2.01 2.02 6.41
N ILE A 29 -2.20 3.27 5.99
CA ILE A 29 -3.37 3.63 5.17
C ILE A 29 -3.39 2.82 3.87
N PHE A 30 -2.25 2.80 3.17
CA PHE A 30 -2.11 2.05 1.92
C PHE A 30 -2.37 0.55 2.18
N TYR A 31 -1.72 -0.02 3.20
CA TYR A 31 -1.88 -1.43 3.56
C TYR A 31 -3.34 -1.77 3.90
N ALA A 32 -3.99 -1.00 4.77
CA ALA A 32 -5.38 -1.25 5.17
C ALA A 32 -6.36 -1.09 4.00
N THR A 33 -6.09 -0.15 3.09
CA THR A 33 -6.87 0.03 1.86
C THR A 33 -6.74 -1.19 0.95
N LEU A 34 -5.51 -1.68 0.75
CA LEU A 34 -5.22 -2.85 -0.07
C LEU A 34 -5.75 -4.16 0.55
N SER A 35 -5.60 -4.36 1.86
CA SER A 35 -5.97 -5.60 2.52
C SER A 35 -7.47 -5.76 2.68
N THR A 36 -8.19 -4.65 2.77
CA THR A 36 -9.61 -4.64 3.17
C THR A 36 -10.48 -4.15 2.03
N TYR A 37 -10.33 -2.89 1.64
CA TYR A 37 -11.24 -2.24 0.70
C TYR A 37 -11.03 -2.68 -0.74
N PHE A 38 -9.79 -2.92 -1.14
CA PHE A 38 -9.50 -3.43 -2.48
C PHE A 38 -10.08 -4.85 -2.67
N ILE A 39 -10.00 -5.69 -1.64
CA ILE A 39 -10.64 -7.02 -1.66
C ILE A 39 -12.16 -6.88 -1.76
N THR A 40 -12.79 -6.03 -0.93
CA THR A 40 -14.24 -5.75 -1.02
C THR A 40 -14.64 -5.17 -2.39
N PHE A 41 -13.80 -4.34 -2.98
CA PHE A 41 -14.03 -3.80 -4.32
C PHE A 41 -14.04 -4.92 -5.37
N ILE A 42 -13.03 -5.80 -5.38
CA ILE A 42 -12.96 -6.95 -6.30
C ILE A 42 -14.19 -7.84 -6.14
N THR A 43 -14.57 -8.17 -4.91
CA THR A 43 -15.63 -9.16 -4.64
C THR A 43 -17.03 -8.61 -4.92
N SER A 44 -17.26 -7.33 -4.65
CA SER A 44 -18.63 -6.80 -4.55
C SER A 44 -18.96 -5.69 -5.55
N HIS A 45 -17.97 -5.03 -6.14
CA HIS A 45 -18.21 -3.83 -6.98
C HIS A 45 -17.60 -3.92 -8.38
N LEU A 46 -16.47 -4.61 -8.52
CA LEU A 46 -15.73 -4.68 -9.78
C LEU A 46 -16.52 -5.42 -10.87
N PHE A 47 -17.24 -6.48 -10.51
CA PHE A 47 -18.02 -7.29 -11.45
C PHE A 47 -19.51 -7.12 -11.20
N ASN A 48 -20.19 -6.45 -12.15
CA ASN A 48 -21.63 -6.29 -12.13
C ASN A 48 -22.19 -6.49 -13.55
N THR A 49 -22.21 -7.76 -14.00
CA THR A 49 -22.75 -8.15 -15.32
C THR A 49 -24.21 -8.58 -15.28
N GLY A 50 -24.85 -8.62 -14.11
CA GLY A 50 -26.19 -9.19 -13.91
C GLY A 50 -26.22 -10.73 -13.85
N ASP A 51 -25.12 -11.41 -14.19
CA ASP A 51 -24.94 -12.85 -14.00
C ASP A 51 -24.02 -13.13 -12.80
N ALA A 52 -24.62 -13.58 -11.70
CA ALA A 52 -23.90 -13.92 -10.49
C ALA A 52 -22.87 -15.05 -10.69
N ALA A 53 -23.14 -16.01 -11.59
CA ALA A 53 -22.21 -17.11 -11.84
C ALA A 53 -20.95 -16.64 -12.56
N GLN A 54 -21.10 -15.76 -13.55
CA GLN A 54 -19.96 -15.15 -14.24
C GLN A 54 -19.15 -14.25 -13.31
N ASN A 55 -19.81 -13.40 -12.50
CA ASN A 55 -19.13 -12.54 -11.53
C ASN A 55 -18.28 -13.38 -10.55
N ASN A 56 -18.86 -14.43 -9.97
CA ASN A 56 -18.17 -15.29 -9.00
C ASN A 56 -16.94 -15.98 -9.61
N ARG A 57 -17.00 -16.42 -10.88
CA ARG A 57 -15.86 -16.99 -11.59
C ARG A 57 -14.72 -15.98 -11.78
N MET A 58 -15.05 -14.74 -12.15
CA MET A 58 -14.05 -13.68 -12.33
C MET A 58 -13.38 -13.29 -11.01
N VAL A 59 -14.15 -13.18 -9.94
CA VAL A 59 -13.61 -12.96 -8.59
C VAL A 59 -12.65 -14.10 -8.24
N LEU A 60 -13.03 -15.36 -8.46
CA LEU A 60 -12.18 -16.52 -8.18
C LEU A 60 -10.84 -16.44 -8.94
N TYR A 61 -10.87 -16.10 -10.24
CA TYR A 61 -9.64 -15.96 -11.03
C TYR A 61 -8.72 -14.87 -10.50
N ILE A 62 -9.26 -13.69 -10.15
CA ILE A 62 -8.46 -12.62 -9.54
C ILE A 62 -7.88 -13.07 -8.20
N THR A 63 -8.68 -13.70 -7.34
CA THR A 63 -8.20 -14.19 -6.05
C THR A 63 -7.06 -15.20 -6.23
N GLN A 64 -7.16 -16.11 -7.21
CA GLN A 64 -6.09 -17.05 -7.53
C GLN A 64 -4.83 -16.36 -8.06
N ILE A 65 -4.98 -15.35 -8.92
CA ILE A 65 -3.85 -14.54 -9.41
C ILE A 65 -3.15 -13.86 -8.22
N ILE A 66 -3.90 -13.18 -7.35
CA ILE A 66 -3.36 -12.52 -6.17
C ILE A 66 -2.63 -13.52 -5.27
N ALA A 67 -3.25 -14.67 -4.99
CA ALA A 67 -2.64 -15.70 -4.16
C ALA A 67 -1.34 -16.24 -4.77
N GLY A 68 -1.33 -16.50 -6.08
CA GLY A 68 -0.13 -16.95 -6.80
C GLY A 68 0.98 -15.90 -6.79
N LEU A 69 0.64 -14.62 -7.00
CA LEU A 69 1.60 -13.53 -6.99
C LEU A 69 2.21 -13.31 -5.60
N ARG A 70 1.44 -13.48 -4.52
CA ARG A 70 1.98 -13.45 -3.15
C ARG A 70 3.00 -14.57 -2.88
N ILE A 71 2.81 -15.75 -3.46
CA ILE A 71 3.83 -16.82 -3.35
C ILE A 71 5.11 -16.42 -4.07
N VAL A 72 5.00 -15.76 -5.23
CA VAL A 72 6.14 -15.22 -5.97
C VAL A 72 6.82 -14.10 -5.17
N GLU A 73 6.06 -13.24 -4.51
CA GLU A 73 6.55 -12.16 -3.63
C GLU A 73 7.47 -12.71 -2.52
N LEU A 74 7.07 -13.79 -1.86
CA LEU A 74 7.89 -14.45 -0.82
C LEU A 74 9.29 -14.84 -1.31
N ILE A 75 9.43 -15.15 -2.60
CA ILE A 75 10.71 -15.48 -3.22
C ILE A 75 11.49 -14.21 -3.59
N ILE A 76 10.80 -13.13 -3.99
CA ILE A 76 11.39 -11.86 -4.43
C ILE A 76 11.92 -11.03 -3.24
N ASP A 77 11.26 -11.07 -2.08
CA ASP A 77 11.59 -10.24 -0.91
C ASP A 77 13.08 -10.28 -0.47
N PRO A 78 13.75 -11.45 -0.38
CA PRO A 78 15.19 -11.50 -0.08
C PRO A 78 16.06 -10.77 -1.11
N PHE A 79 15.67 -10.82 -2.40
CA PHE A 79 16.39 -10.11 -3.46
C PHE A 79 16.18 -8.61 -3.36
N ILE A 80 14.98 -8.16 -2.98
CA ILE A 80 14.68 -6.75 -2.71
C ILE A 80 15.61 -6.21 -1.61
N GLY A 81 15.75 -6.94 -0.50
CA GLY A 81 16.67 -6.56 0.58
C GLY A 81 18.11 -6.40 0.07
N ASN A 82 18.60 -7.37 -0.72
CA ASN A 82 19.92 -7.32 -1.32
C ASN A 82 20.09 -6.11 -2.27
N MET A 83 19.07 -5.80 -3.08
CA MET A 83 19.09 -4.65 -3.98
C MET A 83 19.16 -3.32 -3.21
N ILE A 84 18.38 -3.17 -2.13
CA ILE A 84 18.42 -2.00 -1.27
C ILE A 84 19.81 -1.84 -0.64
N ASP A 85 20.41 -2.91 -0.12
CA ASP A 85 21.72 -2.86 0.51
C ASP A 85 22.86 -2.48 -0.45
N ASN A 86 22.78 -2.93 -1.70
CA ASN A 86 23.75 -2.60 -2.74
C ASN A 86 23.52 -1.22 -3.39
N THR A 87 22.43 -0.53 -3.04
CA THR A 87 22.08 0.76 -3.64
C THR A 87 22.97 1.89 -3.12
N LYS A 88 23.75 2.50 -4.03
CA LYS A 88 24.59 3.68 -3.76
C LYS A 88 24.05 4.89 -4.52
N THR A 89 23.34 5.78 -3.81
CA THR A 89 22.86 7.04 -4.38
C THR A 89 23.21 8.23 -3.49
N ARG A 90 23.20 9.43 -4.06
CA ARG A 90 23.35 10.70 -3.33
C ARG A 90 22.32 10.93 -2.23
N TRP A 91 21.18 10.23 -2.27
CA TRP A 91 20.10 10.33 -1.28
C TRP A 91 20.18 9.24 -0.20
N GLY A 92 21.20 8.39 -0.24
CA GLY A 92 21.34 7.21 0.60
C GLY A 92 20.69 5.97 -0.02
N LYS A 93 20.84 4.83 0.65
CA LYS A 93 20.41 3.54 0.10
C LYS A 93 18.89 3.32 0.13
N PHE A 94 18.20 3.83 1.15
CA PHE A 94 16.77 3.57 1.36
C PHE A 94 15.82 4.55 0.66
N LYS A 95 16.15 5.86 0.68
CA LYS A 95 15.22 6.91 0.21
C LYS A 95 14.71 6.73 -1.22
N PRO A 96 15.54 6.36 -2.22
CA PRO A 96 15.06 6.15 -3.58
C PRO A 96 13.95 5.09 -3.64
N TRP A 97 14.13 3.97 -2.95
CA TRP A 97 13.17 2.86 -2.93
C TRP A 97 11.90 3.18 -2.16
N VAL A 98 12.01 3.89 -1.03
CA VAL A 98 10.82 4.29 -0.25
C VAL A 98 9.95 5.28 -1.03
N VAL A 99 10.57 6.25 -1.71
CA VAL A 99 9.83 7.25 -2.50
C VAL A 99 9.29 6.63 -3.78
N ALA A 100 10.14 5.99 -4.60
CA ALA A 100 9.71 5.40 -5.86
C ALA A 100 8.71 4.26 -5.63
N GLY A 101 8.97 3.39 -4.64
CA GLY A 101 8.07 2.31 -4.25
C GLY A 101 6.72 2.82 -3.80
N GLY A 102 6.69 3.81 -2.90
CA GLY A 102 5.43 4.44 -2.46
C GLY A 102 4.65 5.11 -3.59
N THR A 103 5.33 5.81 -4.51
CA THR A 103 4.67 6.48 -5.63
C THR A 103 4.12 5.49 -6.66
N ILE A 104 4.93 4.53 -7.10
CA ILE A 104 4.54 3.56 -8.12
C ILE A 104 3.45 2.64 -7.59
N SER A 105 3.57 2.15 -6.36
CA SER A 105 2.54 1.29 -5.75
C SER A 105 1.22 2.04 -5.59
N SER A 106 1.26 3.33 -5.22
CA SER A 106 0.05 4.16 -5.09
C SER A 106 -0.66 4.38 -6.42
N ILE A 107 0.09 4.70 -7.48
CA ILE A 107 -0.49 4.88 -8.83
C ILE A 107 -1.08 3.56 -9.33
N ALA A 108 -0.34 2.46 -9.18
CA ALA A 108 -0.82 1.16 -9.59
C ALA A 108 -2.08 0.74 -8.82
N LEU A 109 -2.15 0.99 -7.50
CA LEU A 109 -3.34 0.75 -6.70
C LEU A 109 -4.54 1.55 -7.21
N LEU A 110 -4.36 2.83 -7.56
CA LEU A 110 -5.44 3.65 -8.13
C LEU A 110 -5.98 3.06 -9.44
N ILE A 111 -5.11 2.54 -10.30
CA ILE A 111 -5.52 1.90 -11.55
C ILE A 111 -6.27 0.59 -11.27
N LEU A 112 -5.83 -0.19 -10.28
CA LEU A 112 -6.48 -1.45 -9.88
C LEU A 112 -7.90 -1.23 -9.33
N PHE A 113 -8.20 -0.05 -8.77
CA PHE A 113 -9.56 0.34 -8.36
C PHE A 113 -10.50 0.70 -9.52
N THR A 114 -10.14 0.38 -10.76
CA THR A 114 -10.96 0.65 -11.94
C THR A 114 -11.35 -0.63 -12.67
N ASP A 115 -12.44 -0.56 -13.44
CA ASP A 115 -12.85 -1.60 -14.39
C ASP A 115 -12.10 -1.51 -15.73
N MET A 116 -11.08 -0.64 -15.80
CA MET A 116 -10.28 -0.32 -16.98
C MET A 116 -11.14 0.07 -18.19
N GLY A 117 -12.21 0.84 -17.96
CA GLY A 117 -13.12 1.30 -19.02
C GLY A 117 -14.05 0.19 -19.51
N GLY A 118 -14.47 -0.70 -18.61
CA GLY A 118 -15.34 -1.84 -18.93
C GLY A 118 -14.64 -3.01 -19.64
N LEU A 119 -13.30 -3.05 -19.61
CA LEU A 119 -12.53 -4.13 -20.22
C LEU A 119 -12.81 -5.48 -19.56
N ASN A 120 -13.09 -5.47 -18.26
CA ASN A 120 -13.53 -6.62 -17.48
C ASN A 120 -14.77 -7.33 -18.07
N LYS A 121 -15.62 -6.61 -18.82
CA LYS A 121 -16.80 -7.14 -19.53
C LYS A 121 -16.50 -7.44 -20.99
N THR A 122 -15.83 -6.53 -21.67
CA THR A 122 -15.60 -6.61 -23.12
C THR A 122 -14.57 -7.66 -23.49
N ASN A 123 -13.48 -7.76 -22.74
CA ASN A 123 -12.45 -8.78 -22.92
C ASN A 123 -11.90 -9.21 -21.55
N PRO A 124 -12.60 -10.12 -20.86
CA PRO A 124 -12.26 -10.55 -19.50
C PRO A 124 -10.85 -11.15 -19.39
N VAL A 125 -10.39 -11.87 -20.41
CA VAL A 125 -9.05 -12.50 -20.42
C VAL A 125 -7.96 -11.43 -20.47
N LEU A 126 -8.10 -10.45 -21.37
CA LEU A 126 -7.16 -9.34 -21.45
C LEU A 126 -7.15 -8.51 -20.16
N TYR A 127 -8.32 -8.28 -19.56
CA TYR A 127 -8.42 -7.63 -18.25
C TYR A 127 -7.60 -8.36 -17.19
N LEU A 128 -7.73 -9.70 -17.07
CA LEU A 128 -6.98 -10.49 -16.09
C LEU A 128 -5.47 -10.41 -16.31
N ILE A 129 -5.00 -10.39 -17.57
CA ILE A 129 -3.57 -10.27 -17.89
C ILE A 129 -3.04 -8.89 -17.47
N ILE A 130 -3.76 -7.82 -17.83
CA ILE A 130 -3.37 -6.45 -17.46
C ILE A 130 -3.43 -6.26 -15.94
N PHE A 131 -4.48 -6.78 -15.30
CA PHE A 131 -4.62 -6.79 -13.85
C PHE A 131 -3.43 -7.46 -13.18
N ALA A 132 -3.04 -8.66 -13.63
CA ALA A 132 -1.90 -9.39 -13.06
C ALA A 132 -0.60 -8.59 -13.19
N PHE A 133 -0.36 -7.96 -14.34
CA PHE A 133 0.83 -7.12 -14.57
C PHE A 133 0.87 -5.87 -13.68
N ILE A 134 -0.27 -5.20 -13.51
CA ILE A 134 -0.35 -4.02 -12.64
C ILE A 134 -0.24 -4.45 -11.17
N TYR A 135 -0.87 -5.56 -10.78
CA TYR A 135 -0.81 -6.08 -9.42
C TYR A 135 0.61 -6.46 -9.04
N ILE A 136 1.32 -7.27 -9.83
CA ILE A 136 2.70 -7.65 -9.52
C ILE A 136 3.64 -6.42 -9.48
N THR A 137 3.41 -5.43 -10.34
CA THR A 137 4.15 -4.16 -10.29
C THR A 137 3.89 -3.43 -8.99
N MET A 138 2.61 -3.27 -8.61
CA MET A 138 2.21 -2.64 -7.36
C MET A 138 2.86 -3.34 -6.15
N ASP A 139 2.79 -4.66 -6.13
CA ASP A 139 3.22 -5.55 -5.05
C ASP A 139 4.75 -5.47 -4.85
N ILE A 140 5.54 -5.63 -5.93
CA ILE A 140 7.00 -5.51 -5.88
C ILE A 140 7.43 -4.13 -5.37
N PHE A 141 6.85 -3.05 -5.91
CA PHE A 141 7.21 -1.69 -5.48
C PHE A 141 6.73 -1.38 -4.06
N TYR A 142 5.61 -1.96 -3.62
CA TYR A 142 5.17 -1.91 -2.24
C TYR A 142 6.16 -2.62 -1.31
N SER A 143 6.65 -3.80 -1.67
CA SER A 143 7.66 -4.55 -0.90
C SER A 143 8.98 -3.77 -0.78
N PHE A 144 9.48 -3.17 -1.88
CA PHE A 144 10.65 -2.26 -1.84
C PHE A 144 10.47 -1.13 -0.83
N LYS A 145 9.29 -0.51 -0.83
CA LYS A 145 8.94 0.55 0.10
C LYS A 145 8.84 0.01 1.53
N ASP A 146 8.20 -1.13 1.76
CA ASP A 146 8.03 -1.70 3.11
C ASP A 146 9.35 -2.09 3.76
N ILE A 147 10.13 -2.94 3.08
CA ILE A 147 11.45 -3.38 3.53
C ILE A 147 12.36 -2.18 3.71
N GLY A 148 12.39 -1.26 2.74
CA GLY A 148 13.18 -0.05 2.81
C GLY A 148 12.75 0.87 3.95
N PHE A 149 11.44 0.98 4.21
CA PHE A 149 10.89 1.84 5.25
C PHE A 149 11.33 1.38 6.63
N TRP A 150 11.04 0.13 7.00
CA TRP A 150 11.34 -0.41 8.32
C TRP A 150 12.84 -0.62 8.56
N SER A 151 13.61 -0.89 7.49
CA SER A 151 15.06 -1.02 7.59
C SER A 151 15.80 0.31 7.83
N MET A 152 15.13 1.47 7.67
CA MET A 152 15.75 2.77 7.96
C MET A 152 15.90 3.06 9.45
N VAL A 153 15.05 2.51 10.33
CA VAL A 153 15.08 2.82 11.78
C VAL A 153 16.49 2.74 12.39
N PRO A 154 17.27 1.66 12.20
CA PRO A 154 18.63 1.57 12.74
C PRO A 154 19.60 2.57 12.11
N ALA A 155 19.34 3.05 10.90
CA ALA A 155 20.17 4.05 10.23
C ALA A 155 19.87 5.50 10.65
N LEU A 156 18.73 5.75 11.33
CA LEU A 156 18.33 7.09 11.76
C LEU A 156 19.04 7.57 13.03
N SER A 157 19.50 6.67 13.90
CA SER A 157 20.19 7.04 15.14
C SER A 157 21.11 5.94 15.66
N PHE A 158 22.27 6.34 16.20
CA PHE A 158 23.20 5.42 16.88
C PHE A 158 22.72 5.03 18.29
N SER A 159 21.89 5.86 18.93
CA SER A 159 21.36 5.56 20.28
C SER A 159 20.23 4.54 20.22
N SER A 160 20.33 3.48 21.02
CA SER A 160 19.27 2.47 21.15
C SER A 160 17.97 3.06 21.67
N GLU A 161 18.04 4.03 22.60
CA GLU A 161 16.87 4.71 23.15
C GLU A 161 16.15 5.55 22.08
N GLU A 162 16.91 6.27 21.25
CA GLU A 162 16.36 7.09 20.18
C GLU A 162 15.73 6.26 19.06
N ARG A 163 16.33 5.11 18.74
CA ARG A 163 15.74 4.11 17.82
C ARG A 163 14.42 3.57 18.36
N GLY A 164 14.39 3.21 19.65
CA GLY A 164 13.18 2.75 20.33
C GLY A 164 12.06 3.79 20.28
N LYS A 165 12.36 5.05 20.64
CA LYS A 165 11.38 6.15 20.54
C LYS A 165 10.86 6.32 19.11
N THR A 166 11.75 6.34 18.13
CA THR A 166 11.37 6.51 16.71
C THR A 166 10.45 5.38 16.24
N ALA A 167 10.75 4.13 16.59
CA ALA A 167 9.90 2.99 16.29
C ALA A 167 8.53 3.07 16.99
N THR A 168 8.48 3.51 18.26
CA THR A 168 7.21 3.71 18.97
C THR A 168 6.35 4.79 18.30
N PHE A 169 6.92 5.94 17.96
CA PHE A 169 6.22 7.00 17.23
C PHE A 169 5.72 6.49 15.87
N ALA A 170 6.53 5.71 15.16
CA ALA A 170 6.12 5.05 13.92
C ALA A 170 4.91 4.15 14.12
N ARG A 171 4.94 3.29 15.15
CA ARG A 171 3.85 2.36 15.45
C ARG A 171 2.57 3.07 15.82
N ILE A 172 2.63 4.18 16.55
CA ILE A 172 1.46 5.02 16.83
C ILE A 172 0.87 5.56 15.51
N GLY A 173 1.71 6.13 14.65
CA GLY A 173 1.29 6.61 13.32
C GLY A 173 0.66 5.50 12.48
N SER A 174 1.28 4.33 12.44
CA SER A 174 0.81 3.14 11.72
C SER A 174 -0.57 2.69 12.25
N THR A 175 -0.74 2.52 13.56
CA THR A 175 -2.03 2.15 14.15
C THR A 175 -3.15 3.15 13.80
N ILE A 176 -2.87 4.45 13.87
CA ILE A 176 -3.85 5.48 13.49
C ILE A 176 -4.17 5.37 12.00
N GLY A 177 -3.16 5.18 11.15
CA GLY A 177 -3.30 5.02 9.71
C GLY A 177 -4.13 3.80 9.32
N ALA A 178 -3.94 2.66 9.99
CA ALA A 178 -4.74 1.46 9.71
C ALA A 178 -6.22 1.67 10.07
N ASN A 179 -6.49 2.32 11.21
CA ASN A 179 -7.86 2.49 11.71
C ASN A 179 -8.64 3.59 10.97
N ILE A 180 -7.98 4.67 10.53
CA ILE A 180 -8.68 5.79 9.87
C ILE A 180 -9.35 5.34 8.56
N VAL A 181 -8.78 4.35 7.88
CA VAL A 181 -9.32 3.77 6.65
C VAL A 181 -10.70 3.15 6.88
N GLY A 182 -10.88 2.44 8.01
CA GLY A 182 -12.18 1.88 8.41
C GLY A 182 -13.26 2.96 8.64
N VAL A 183 -12.86 4.12 9.16
CA VAL A 183 -13.78 5.21 9.53
C VAL A 183 -14.10 6.12 8.34
N VAL A 184 -13.12 6.42 7.49
CA VAL A 184 -13.22 7.50 6.49
C VAL A 184 -13.70 7.01 5.13
N ILE A 185 -13.39 5.77 4.73
CA ILE A 185 -13.72 5.32 3.38
C ILE A 185 -15.23 5.18 3.17
N MET A 186 -15.97 4.64 4.14
CA MET A 186 -17.42 4.49 4.02
C MET A 186 -18.16 5.82 3.78
N PRO A 187 -17.94 6.88 4.58
CA PRO A 187 -18.49 8.21 4.28
C PRO A 187 -18.13 8.74 2.90
N ILE A 188 -16.90 8.54 2.43
CA ILE A 188 -16.46 8.99 1.10
C ILE A 188 -17.21 8.23 0.00
N VAL A 189 -17.31 6.91 0.10
CA VAL A 189 -18.05 6.08 -0.86
C VAL A 189 -19.51 6.49 -0.92
N LEU A 190 -20.16 6.71 0.23
CA LEU A 190 -21.55 7.19 0.30
C LEU A 190 -21.70 8.58 -0.32
N PHE A 191 -20.80 9.51 0.01
CA PHE A 191 -20.83 10.87 -0.55
C PHE A 191 -20.77 10.87 -2.07
N PHE A 192 -19.88 10.08 -2.68
CA PHE A 192 -19.78 10.00 -4.14
C PHE A 192 -20.92 9.19 -4.78
N SER A 193 -21.42 8.15 -4.10
CA SER A 193 -22.54 7.35 -4.60
C SER A 193 -23.83 8.17 -4.68
N LEU A 194 -24.10 9.01 -3.68
CA LEU A 194 -25.26 9.91 -3.67
C LEU A 194 -25.19 10.98 -4.75
N ASN A 195 -23.99 11.53 -5.00
CA ASN A 195 -23.80 12.67 -5.90
C ASN A 195 -23.65 12.31 -7.39
N ARG A 196 -23.26 11.07 -7.74
CA ARG A 196 -23.05 10.66 -9.14
C ARG A 196 -24.16 9.80 -9.73
N ASN A 197 -24.90 9.05 -8.90
CA ASN A 197 -25.88 8.05 -9.36
C ASN A 197 -27.35 8.43 -9.14
N GLY A 198 -27.68 9.71 -8.89
CA GLY A 198 -29.09 10.14 -8.78
C GLY A 198 -29.89 9.38 -7.70
N GLY A 199 -29.25 8.96 -6.61
CA GLY A 199 -29.91 8.22 -5.54
C GLY A 199 -30.03 6.70 -5.74
N ALA A 200 -29.30 6.09 -6.68
CA ALA A 200 -29.16 4.62 -6.74
C ALA A 200 -28.05 4.09 -5.80
N GLY A 201 -27.88 4.72 -4.64
CA GLY A 201 -27.25 4.05 -3.50
C GLY A 201 -28.31 3.17 -2.87
N ASP A 202 -28.06 1.86 -2.74
CA ASP A 202 -28.97 0.99 -2.00
C ASP A 202 -29.12 1.54 -0.57
N ASN A 203 -30.28 2.12 -0.29
CA ASN A 203 -30.66 2.70 1.00
C ASN A 203 -30.76 1.66 2.13
N ARG A 204 -30.38 0.40 1.90
CA ARG A 204 -30.60 -0.70 2.85
C ARG A 204 -29.46 -0.98 3.80
N GLY A 205 -28.35 -0.23 3.77
CA GLY A 205 -27.39 -0.15 4.89
C GLY A 205 -27.09 -1.49 5.60
N ARG A 206 -26.95 -2.58 4.84
CA ARG A 206 -26.73 -3.93 5.38
C ARG A 206 -25.62 -4.60 4.60
N PHE A 207 -24.74 -5.21 5.39
CA PHE A 207 -23.56 -6.00 5.05
C PHE A 207 -23.78 -6.96 3.88
#